data_AF-A0A4V1C544-F1
#
_entry.id   AF-A0A4V1C544-F1
#
_cell.length_a   1.000
_cell.length_b   1.000
_cell.length_c   1.000
_cell.angle_alpha   90.00
_cell.angle_beta   90.00
_cell.angle_gamma   90.00
#
_symmetry.space_group_name_H-M   'P 1'
#
loop_
_entity.id
_entity.type
_entity.pdbx_description
1 polymer ?
#
loop_
_entity_poly.entity_id
_entity_poly.type
_entity_poly.pdbx_seq_one_letter_code
_entity_poly.pdbx_strand_id
1 'polypeptide(L)'
;MTTITSTANALAFQSTYSYQPSAEIPLMAGRRLNMLKALRDDKSMFTVSKYIKVLGQELWFDKKWQKAGSALKDNPMMKVLIHHIERSMLISMVRGTVAWDICNAGISNGQMYQDKNYPGTYICTLSIEGRGGAFLTPAELQELETGIRRYATFVQTNDKDDDEADWVSEVENSIGEFTDPDNYRFASPNCGPERLERLADMFGRLRRAAVRSGNTGQFIKQSPIMVGCSGKAMYSRYAAHIPDQRQLRQAPHNWALTCCLLTQMGLDIQVHALPVLCVYAPGQLEASEQLVTALCGSFVTQDGYNGQCPGGNTHLDNVLGSDATRHLATSHRIGNNVDAAVKMANAQMGRVQNLQKLARLQKQLDDLQLQEKGVESCRQINETVDLAERELTQMVDYFKDGITEYDLVEQTLHEDIQLYDGLRKIFGKLDFGDTQASKKARLH
;
A
#
# COMPACT_ATOMS: atom_id res chain seq x y z
N MET A 1 25.79 -19.91 21.20
CA MET A 1 26.11 -18.56 21.69
C MET A 1 25.36 -17.56 20.83
N THR A 2 24.37 -16.85 21.36
CA THR A 2 23.65 -15.82 20.59
C THR A 2 24.31 -14.48 20.83
N THR A 3 25.00 -13.94 19.83
CA THR A 3 25.57 -12.59 19.89
C THR A 3 24.42 -11.59 20.01
N ILE A 4 24.44 -10.72 21.02
CA ILE A 4 23.45 -9.64 21.13
C ILE A 4 23.79 -8.62 20.04
N THR A 5 23.02 -8.61 18.96
CA THR A 5 23.17 -7.64 17.88
C THR A 5 22.40 -6.36 18.21
N SER A 6 23.02 -5.19 18.02
CA SER A 6 22.33 -3.91 18.14
C SER A 6 21.31 -3.72 17.01
N THR A 7 20.22 -3.00 17.26
CA THR A 7 19.23 -2.65 16.22
C THR A 7 19.87 -1.97 15.01
N ALA A 8 20.89 -1.14 15.21
CA ALA A 8 21.60 -0.47 14.12
C ALA A 8 22.33 -1.47 13.20
N ASN A 9 23.01 -2.47 13.77
CA ASN A 9 23.71 -3.49 13.01
C ASN A 9 22.73 -4.41 12.25
N ALA A 10 21.63 -4.80 12.90
CA ALA A 10 20.57 -5.59 12.28
C ALA A 10 19.96 -4.87 11.08
N LEU A 11 19.63 -3.58 11.23
CA LEU A 11 19.10 -2.77 10.13
C LEU A 11 20.14 -2.52 9.02
N ALA A 12 21.42 -2.37 9.36
CA ALA A 12 22.50 -2.23 8.39
C ALA A 12 22.65 -3.50 7.54
N PHE A 13 22.66 -4.68 8.18
CA PHE A 13 22.63 -5.95 7.48
C PHE A 13 21.42 -6.05 6.55
N GLN A 14 20.23 -5.73 7.05
CA GLN A 14 19.01 -5.76 6.26
C GLN A 14 18.99 -4.74 5.10
N SER A 15 19.75 -3.66 5.20
CA SER A 15 19.86 -2.65 4.15
C SER A 15 20.62 -3.13 2.91
N THR A 16 21.32 -4.26 3.00
CA THR A 16 22.02 -4.87 1.85
C THR A 16 21.07 -5.64 0.93
N TYR A 17 19.86 -5.95 1.39
CA TYR A 17 18.94 -6.79 0.62
C TYR A 17 18.35 -6.06 -0.58
N SER A 18 18.16 -6.80 -1.67
CA SER A 18 17.42 -6.32 -2.84
C SER A 18 15.93 -6.21 -2.57
N TYR A 19 15.27 -5.27 -3.25
CA TYR A 19 13.81 -5.17 -3.33
C TYR A 19 13.20 -6.15 -4.34
N GLN A 20 14.01 -6.72 -5.24
CA GLN A 20 13.53 -7.63 -6.26
C GLN A 20 13.41 -9.05 -5.69
N PRO A 21 12.40 -9.82 -6.13
CA PRO A 21 12.42 -11.27 -5.97
C PRO A 21 13.75 -11.85 -6.42
N SER A 22 14.24 -12.85 -5.69
CA SER A 22 15.49 -13.55 -6.00
C SER A 22 15.29 -15.05 -5.86
N ALA A 23 16.26 -15.82 -6.36
CA ALA A 23 16.29 -17.26 -6.19
C ALA A 23 16.12 -17.71 -4.72
N GLU A 24 16.70 -16.95 -3.79
CA GLU A 24 16.69 -17.25 -2.35
C GLU A 24 15.50 -16.63 -1.60
N ILE A 25 14.89 -15.58 -2.15
CA ILE A 25 13.75 -14.85 -1.56
C ILE A 25 12.71 -14.56 -2.67
N PRO A 26 12.02 -15.59 -3.15
CA PRO A 26 11.17 -15.47 -4.34
C PRO A 26 9.80 -14.80 -4.10
N LEU A 27 9.27 -14.80 -2.87
CA LEU A 27 7.95 -14.24 -2.53
C LEU A 27 8.04 -12.77 -2.10
N MET A 28 8.67 -11.93 -2.93
CA MET A 28 8.88 -10.50 -2.67
C MET A 28 8.14 -9.60 -3.68
N ALA A 29 6.80 -9.67 -3.67
CA ALA A 29 5.97 -8.93 -4.61
C ALA A 29 4.79 -8.21 -3.94
N GLY A 30 4.15 -7.33 -4.71
CA GLY A 30 2.92 -6.64 -4.34
C GLY A 30 2.99 -5.97 -2.96
N ARG A 31 2.08 -6.37 -2.07
CA ARG A 31 1.92 -5.79 -0.73
C ARG A 31 3.15 -5.97 0.16
N ARG A 32 3.79 -7.14 0.15
CA ARG A 32 5.01 -7.38 0.95
C ARG A 32 6.13 -6.42 0.54
N LEU A 33 6.31 -6.25 -0.76
CA LEU A 33 7.28 -5.30 -1.29
C LEU A 33 6.96 -3.86 -0.89
N ASN A 34 5.69 -3.45 -0.95
CA ASN A 34 5.27 -2.11 -0.55
C ASN A 34 5.50 -1.86 0.96
N MET A 35 5.17 -2.84 1.81
CA MET A 35 5.46 -2.76 3.25
C MET A 35 6.97 -2.72 3.51
N LEU A 36 7.77 -3.50 2.77
CA LEU A 36 9.23 -3.49 2.91
C LEU A 36 9.85 -2.14 2.52
N LYS A 37 9.39 -1.52 1.42
CA LYS A 37 9.78 -0.17 1.00
C LYS A 37 9.42 0.86 2.07
N ALA A 38 8.18 0.84 2.56
CA ALA A 38 7.75 1.69 3.67
C ALA A 38 8.63 1.50 4.92
N LEU A 39 9.00 0.26 5.24
CA LEU A 39 9.86 -0.04 6.37
C LEU A 39 11.29 0.45 6.17
N ARG A 40 11.85 0.46 4.96
CA ARG A 40 13.25 0.80 4.72
C ARG A 40 13.46 2.26 4.33
N ASP A 41 12.67 2.76 3.40
CA ASP A 41 12.82 4.08 2.78
C ASP A 41 12.30 5.18 3.72
N ASP A 42 11.07 5.03 4.22
CA ASP A 42 10.43 6.02 5.11
C ASP A 42 10.91 5.93 6.56
N LYS A 43 11.56 4.81 6.90
CA LYS A 43 12.06 4.49 8.24
C LYS A 43 11.01 4.60 9.36
N SER A 44 9.73 4.40 9.04
CA SER A 44 8.65 4.66 9.98
C SER A 44 7.53 3.64 9.92
N MET A 45 7.05 3.25 11.10
CA MET A 45 5.87 2.40 11.27
C MET A 45 4.57 3.10 10.83
N PHE A 46 4.59 4.43 10.67
CA PHE A 46 3.41 5.20 10.24
C PHE A 46 2.92 4.75 8.86
N THR A 47 3.80 4.65 7.86
CA THR A 47 3.40 4.19 6.52
C THR A 47 2.89 2.75 6.56
N VAL A 48 3.54 1.88 7.35
CA VAL A 48 3.12 0.48 7.51
C VAL A 48 1.73 0.38 8.14
N SER A 49 1.42 1.23 9.11
CA SER A 49 0.11 1.27 9.76
C SER A 49 -1.05 1.55 8.78
N LYS A 50 -0.78 2.25 7.67
CA LYS A 50 -1.77 2.49 6.61
C LYS A 50 -2.10 1.21 5.83
N TYR A 51 -1.14 0.30 5.69
CA TYR A 51 -1.34 -0.99 5.04
C TYR A 51 -2.16 -1.96 5.88
N ILE A 52 -2.27 -1.77 7.20
CA ILE A 52 -3.11 -2.63 8.07
C ILE A 52 -4.57 -2.64 7.61
N LYS A 53 -5.11 -1.48 7.21
CA LYS A 53 -6.49 -1.42 6.72
C LYS A 53 -6.66 -2.17 5.40
N VAL A 54 -5.66 -2.10 4.52
CA VAL A 54 -5.64 -2.83 3.24
C VAL A 54 -5.56 -4.33 3.50
N LEU A 55 -4.71 -4.78 4.44
CA LEU A 55 -4.67 -6.17 4.91
C LEU A 55 -6.04 -6.64 5.41
N GLY A 56 -6.71 -5.81 6.21
CA GLY A 56 -8.03 -6.11 6.73
C GLY A 56 -9.08 -6.27 5.63
N GLN A 57 -9.06 -5.41 4.60
CA GLN A 57 -9.97 -5.51 3.46
C GLN A 57 -9.75 -6.80 2.65
N GLU A 58 -8.51 -7.14 2.36
CA GLU A 58 -8.19 -8.36 1.60
C GLU A 58 -8.63 -9.62 2.37
N LEU A 59 -8.36 -9.68 3.67
CA LEU A 59 -8.80 -10.78 4.53
C LEU A 59 -10.31 -10.80 4.76
N TRP A 60 -11.00 -9.66 4.64
CA TRP A 60 -12.45 -9.60 4.71
C TRP A 60 -13.11 -10.23 3.47
N PHE A 61 -12.51 -10.04 2.30
CA PHE A 61 -12.99 -10.67 1.06
C PHE A 61 -12.72 -12.17 1.01
N ASP A 62 -11.66 -12.64 1.68
CA ASP A 62 -11.49 -14.05 1.99
C ASP A 62 -12.46 -14.44 3.13
N LYS A 63 -13.64 -14.97 2.76
CA LYS A 63 -14.72 -15.32 3.71
C LYS A 63 -14.25 -16.11 4.93
N LYS A 64 -13.16 -16.89 4.80
CA LYS A 64 -12.57 -17.67 5.88
C LYS A 64 -11.95 -16.80 6.99
N TRP A 65 -11.48 -15.60 6.66
CA TRP A 65 -10.71 -14.73 7.56
C TRP A 65 -11.42 -13.42 7.91
N GLN A 66 -12.73 -13.35 7.69
CA GLN A 66 -13.53 -12.14 7.93
C GLN A 66 -13.36 -11.55 9.32
N LYS A 67 -13.35 -12.37 10.38
CA LYS A 67 -13.14 -11.90 11.76
C LYS A 67 -11.81 -11.15 11.92
N ALA A 68 -10.71 -11.73 11.41
CA ALA A 68 -9.41 -11.07 11.42
C ALA A 68 -9.41 -9.82 10.51
N GLY A 69 -10.08 -9.90 9.37
CA GLY A 69 -10.23 -8.81 8.40
C GLY A 69 -10.89 -7.55 9.00
N SER A 70 -12.04 -7.69 9.67
CA SER A 70 -12.70 -6.54 10.31
C SER A 70 -11.92 -6.05 11.53
N ALA A 71 -11.30 -6.93 12.32
CA ALA A 71 -10.44 -6.49 13.41
C ALA A 71 -9.28 -5.61 12.90
N LEU A 72 -8.60 -5.99 11.82
CA LEU A 72 -7.52 -5.19 11.24
C LEU A 72 -8.00 -3.85 10.68
N LYS A 73 -9.21 -3.83 10.10
CA LYS A 73 -9.77 -2.64 9.46
C LYS A 73 -10.28 -1.62 10.48
N ASP A 74 -10.96 -2.09 11.51
CA ASP A 74 -11.82 -1.27 12.35
C ASP A 74 -11.29 -1.12 13.80
N ASN A 75 -10.36 -1.97 14.25
CA ASN A 75 -9.80 -1.87 15.60
C ASN A 75 -8.64 -0.85 15.67
N PRO A 76 -8.79 0.29 16.37
CA PRO A 76 -7.74 1.29 16.48
C PRO A 76 -6.49 0.77 17.20
N MET A 77 -6.62 -0.28 18.01
CA MET A 77 -5.51 -0.92 18.74
C MET A 77 -4.42 -1.44 17.81
N MET A 78 -4.77 -1.85 16.58
CA MET A 78 -3.80 -2.36 15.60
C MET A 78 -2.70 -1.34 15.29
N LYS A 79 -3.07 -0.05 15.27
CA LYS A 79 -2.13 1.05 15.03
C LYS A 79 -1.21 1.27 16.22
N VAL A 80 -1.66 1.01 17.45
CA VAL A 80 -0.80 1.10 18.64
C VAL A 80 0.16 -0.09 18.66
N LEU A 81 -0.37 -1.29 18.47
CA LEU A 81 0.40 -2.55 18.57
C LEU A 81 1.53 -2.64 17.53
N ILE A 82 1.35 -2.12 16.32
CA ILE A 82 2.44 -2.15 15.31
C ILE A 82 3.68 -1.38 15.77
N HIS A 83 3.54 -0.34 16.60
CA HIS A 83 4.68 0.39 17.15
C HIS A 83 5.43 -0.37 18.24
N HIS A 84 4.86 -1.46 18.76
CA HIS A 84 5.53 -2.31 19.75
C HIS A 84 6.47 -3.32 19.11
N ILE A 85 6.30 -3.60 17.82
CA ILE A 85 7.12 -4.56 17.07
C ILE A 85 8.47 -3.93 16.78
N GLU A 86 9.54 -4.69 16.99
CA GLU A 86 10.89 -4.28 16.62
C GLU A 86 11.03 -4.23 15.09
N ARG A 87 11.67 -3.18 14.58
CA ARG A 87 11.66 -2.90 13.15
C ARG A 87 12.42 -3.95 12.34
N SER A 88 13.57 -4.43 12.83
CA SER A 88 14.31 -5.49 12.14
C SER A 88 13.51 -6.80 12.09
N MET A 89 12.81 -7.16 13.16
CA MET A 89 11.87 -8.28 13.20
C MET A 89 10.73 -8.09 12.21
N LEU A 90 10.10 -6.90 12.16
CA LEU A 90 9.01 -6.65 11.22
C LEU A 90 9.47 -6.76 9.77
N ILE A 91 10.69 -6.30 9.46
CA ILE A 91 11.30 -6.49 8.13
C ILE A 91 11.46 -7.99 7.84
N SER A 92 12.02 -8.77 8.77
CA SER A 92 12.19 -10.22 8.60
C SER A 92 10.85 -10.96 8.46
N MET A 93 9.83 -10.58 9.22
CA MET A 93 8.47 -11.13 9.15
C MET A 93 7.83 -10.86 7.79
N VAL A 94 7.86 -9.60 7.32
CA VAL A 94 7.31 -9.22 6.01
C VAL A 94 8.04 -9.94 4.88
N ARG A 95 9.34 -10.21 5.06
CA ARG A 95 10.15 -10.95 4.10
C ARG A 95 10.04 -12.46 4.23
N GLY A 96 9.48 -13.00 5.30
CA GLY A 96 9.51 -14.43 5.57
C GLY A 96 10.91 -14.99 5.80
N THR A 97 11.89 -14.15 6.18
CA THR A 97 13.31 -14.52 6.35
C THR A 97 13.72 -14.60 7.82
N VAL A 98 12.78 -14.86 8.73
CA VAL A 98 13.03 -14.80 10.17
C VAL A 98 14.13 -15.76 10.60
N ALA A 99 14.08 -17.05 10.21
CA ALA A 99 15.10 -18.03 10.58
C ALA A 99 16.50 -17.60 10.10
N TRP A 100 16.58 -17.20 8.82
CA TRP A 100 17.80 -16.70 8.21
C TRP A 100 18.37 -15.48 8.95
N ASP A 101 17.54 -14.46 9.19
CA ASP A 101 17.98 -13.23 9.83
C ASP A 101 18.38 -13.45 11.31
N ILE A 102 17.81 -14.44 12.01
CA ILE A 102 18.27 -14.83 13.36
C ILE A 102 19.70 -15.35 13.30
N CYS A 103 19.97 -16.30 12.41
CA CYS A 103 21.29 -16.93 12.28
C CYS A 103 22.36 -15.97 11.76
N ASN A 104 21.97 -14.92 11.04
CA ASN A 104 22.89 -13.99 10.37
C ASN A 104 22.86 -12.57 10.96
N ALA A 105 22.45 -12.43 12.23
CA ALA A 105 22.43 -11.16 12.96
C ALA A 105 21.57 -10.04 12.32
N GLY A 106 20.60 -10.42 11.49
CA GLY A 106 19.60 -9.53 10.90
C GLY A 106 18.45 -9.17 11.85
N ILE A 107 18.39 -9.72 13.06
CA ILE A 107 17.41 -9.37 14.10
C ILE A 107 18.10 -8.99 15.41
N SER A 108 17.62 -7.89 16.03
CA SER A 108 18.02 -7.48 17.38
C SER A 108 17.28 -8.30 18.45
N ASN A 109 17.87 -9.41 18.88
CA ASN A 109 17.20 -10.38 19.77
C ASN A 109 17.24 -10.03 21.27
N GLY A 110 18.06 -9.07 21.71
CA GLY A 110 18.29 -8.80 23.14
C GLY A 110 17.01 -8.55 23.94
N GLN A 111 16.19 -7.59 23.50
CA GLN A 111 14.90 -7.29 24.12
C GLN A 111 13.89 -8.44 23.95
N MET A 112 13.87 -9.09 22.79
CA MET A 112 12.93 -10.18 22.50
C MET A 112 13.12 -11.37 23.43
N TYR A 113 14.35 -11.67 23.85
CA TYR A 113 14.59 -12.72 24.84
C TYR A 113 14.04 -12.40 26.22
N GLN A 114 13.89 -11.11 26.57
CA GLN A 114 13.23 -10.70 27.81
C GLN A 114 11.71 -10.79 27.65
N ASP A 115 11.19 -10.39 26.47
CA ASP A 115 9.77 -10.43 26.11
C ASP A 115 9.15 -11.83 26.31
N LYS A 116 9.94 -12.92 26.19
CA LYS A 116 9.47 -14.32 26.27
C LYS A 116 8.77 -14.69 27.58
N ASN A 117 9.07 -13.98 28.67
CA ASN A 117 8.54 -14.24 30.00
C ASN A 117 7.17 -13.60 30.22
N TYR A 118 6.69 -12.81 29.26
CA TYR A 118 5.43 -12.07 29.35
C TYR A 118 4.37 -12.64 28.39
N PRO A 119 3.08 -12.33 28.60
CA PRO A 119 2.02 -12.62 27.66
C PRO A 119 2.19 -11.84 26.38
N GLY A 120 1.73 -12.43 25.28
CA GLY A 120 1.93 -11.83 23.97
C GLY A 120 1.77 -12.76 22.79
N THR A 121 2.23 -12.27 21.65
CA THR A 121 2.32 -13.01 20.40
C THR A 121 3.76 -13.37 20.10
N TYR A 122 3.97 -14.62 19.70
CA TYR A 122 5.24 -15.15 19.25
C TYR A 122 5.10 -15.71 17.84
N ILE A 123 6.24 -15.93 17.20
CA ILE A 123 6.34 -16.66 15.94
C ILE A 123 7.23 -17.88 16.11
N CYS A 124 6.94 -18.91 15.33
CA CYS A 124 7.85 -20.00 15.08
C CYS A 124 8.11 -20.11 13.58
N THR A 125 9.34 -20.46 13.20
CA THR A 125 9.69 -20.77 11.82
C THR A 125 10.78 -21.84 11.79
N LEU A 126 10.99 -22.45 10.62
CA LEU A 126 11.88 -23.58 10.42
C LEU A 126 13.10 -23.17 9.58
N SER A 127 14.25 -23.75 9.90
CA SER A 127 15.39 -23.88 8.99
C SER A 127 15.92 -25.30 9.05
N ILE A 128 16.86 -25.64 8.17
CA ILE A 128 17.58 -26.90 8.23
C ILE A 128 18.94 -26.69 8.88
N GLU A 129 19.31 -27.59 9.79
CA GLU A 129 20.62 -27.62 10.46
C GLU A 129 21.75 -27.57 9.43
N GLY A 130 22.84 -26.87 9.76
CA GLY A 130 23.97 -26.71 8.85
C GLY A 130 23.75 -25.76 7.66
N ARG A 131 22.55 -25.19 7.45
CA ARG A 131 22.26 -24.26 6.33
C ARG A 131 22.21 -22.78 6.72
N GLY A 132 22.71 -22.43 7.91
CA GLY A 132 22.81 -21.03 8.36
C GLY A 132 21.46 -20.30 8.44
N GLY A 133 20.40 -21.01 8.80
CA GLY A 133 19.04 -20.46 8.87
C GLY A 133 18.26 -20.50 7.55
N ALA A 134 18.84 -21.05 6.48
CA ALA A 134 18.11 -21.30 5.24
C ALA A 134 17.19 -22.53 5.37
N PHE A 135 16.16 -22.54 4.56
CA PHE A 135 15.14 -23.57 4.53
C PHE A 135 15.44 -24.59 3.42
N LEU A 136 14.44 -24.94 2.63
CA LEU A 136 14.50 -25.98 1.61
C LEU A 136 14.98 -25.46 0.26
N THR A 137 15.47 -26.38 -0.57
CA THR A 137 15.64 -26.18 -2.01
C THR A 137 14.32 -26.35 -2.76
N PRO A 138 14.23 -25.95 -4.04
CA PRO A 138 13.04 -26.24 -4.85
C PRO A 138 12.70 -27.72 -4.99
N ALA A 139 13.70 -28.61 -5.01
CA ALA A 139 13.49 -30.06 -5.11
C ALA A 139 12.90 -30.62 -3.80
N GLU A 140 13.46 -30.26 -2.66
CA GLU A 140 12.94 -30.65 -1.34
C GLU A 140 11.53 -30.09 -1.10
N LEU A 141 11.22 -28.88 -1.59
CA LEU A 141 9.85 -28.37 -1.55
C LEU A 141 8.87 -29.20 -2.37
N GLN A 142 9.31 -29.79 -3.49
CA GLN A 142 8.47 -30.66 -4.31
C GLN A 142 8.21 -31.99 -3.61
N GLU A 143 9.23 -32.54 -2.95
CA GLU A 143 9.11 -33.75 -2.15
C GLU A 143 8.16 -33.54 -0.97
N LEU A 144 8.32 -32.43 -0.24
CA LEU A 144 7.40 -32.05 0.84
C LEU A 144 5.96 -31.84 0.33
N GLU A 145 5.79 -31.13 -0.80
CA GLU A 145 4.48 -30.95 -1.45
C GLU A 145 3.83 -32.31 -1.79
N THR A 146 4.62 -33.22 -2.38
CA THR A 146 4.18 -34.57 -2.74
C THR A 146 3.80 -35.39 -1.49
N GLY A 147 4.63 -35.35 -0.44
CA GLY A 147 4.37 -36.04 0.81
C GLY A 147 3.08 -35.58 1.50
N ILE A 148 2.81 -34.27 1.50
CA ILE A 148 1.56 -33.73 2.06
C ILE A 148 0.34 -34.23 1.26
N ARG A 149 0.42 -34.25 -0.08
CA ARG A 149 -0.68 -34.75 -0.93
C ARG A 149 -0.88 -36.26 -0.80
N ARG A 150 0.20 -37.03 -0.69
CA ARG A 150 0.17 -38.48 -0.45
C ARG A 150 -0.56 -38.78 0.87
N TYR A 151 -0.13 -38.12 1.94
CA TYR A 151 -0.78 -38.23 3.26
C TYR A 151 -2.26 -37.79 3.20
N ALA A 152 -2.59 -36.70 2.52
CA ALA A 152 -3.98 -36.25 2.37
C ALA A 152 -4.86 -37.26 1.63
N THR A 153 -4.33 -37.85 0.55
CA THR A 153 -5.02 -38.85 -0.26
C THR A 153 -5.28 -40.12 0.53
N PHE A 154 -4.28 -40.60 1.27
CA PHE A 154 -4.41 -41.76 2.15
C PHE A 154 -5.53 -41.56 3.17
N VAL A 155 -5.53 -40.43 3.89
CA VAL A 155 -6.58 -40.16 4.89
C VAL A 155 -7.97 -40.04 4.25
N GLN A 156 -8.08 -39.50 3.03
CA GLN A 156 -9.36 -39.37 2.32
C GLN A 156 -9.95 -40.69 1.88
N THR A 157 -9.10 -41.53 1.28
CA THR A 157 -9.51 -42.81 0.71
C THR A 157 -9.63 -43.89 1.77
N ASN A 158 -8.94 -43.70 2.89
CA ASN A 158 -8.68 -44.73 3.89
C ASN A 158 -8.17 -46.01 3.21
N ASP A 159 -7.30 -45.82 2.21
CA ASP A 159 -6.71 -46.91 1.46
C ASP A 159 -5.97 -47.82 2.44
N LYS A 160 -6.23 -49.11 2.36
CA LYS A 160 -5.63 -50.11 3.24
C LYS A 160 -4.52 -50.87 2.54
N ASP A 161 -3.94 -50.28 1.50
CA ASP A 161 -2.66 -50.74 0.99
C ASP A 161 -1.63 -50.70 2.13
N ASP A 162 -1.06 -51.86 2.44
CA ASP A 162 -0.19 -52.07 3.59
C ASP A 162 1.04 -51.13 3.52
N ASP A 163 1.59 -50.91 2.32
CA ASP A 163 2.78 -50.05 2.12
C ASP A 163 2.47 -48.56 2.41
N GLU A 164 1.29 -48.08 2.03
CA GLU A 164 0.86 -46.71 2.29
C GLU A 164 0.51 -46.49 3.76
N ALA A 165 -0.12 -47.50 4.38
CA ALA A 165 -0.46 -47.46 5.80
C ALA A 165 0.81 -47.45 6.68
N ASP A 166 1.81 -48.26 6.33
CA ASP A 166 3.10 -48.27 6.99
C ASP A 166 3.79 -46.91 6.84
N TRP A 167 3.84 -46.34 5.63
CA TRP A 167 4.43 -45.03 5.41
C TRP A 167 3.72 -43.91 6.21
N VAL A 168 2.38 -43.91 6.27
CA VAL A 168 1.64 -42.93 7.08
C VAL A 168 1.91 -43.12 8.57
N SER A 169 1.99 -44.36 9.04
CA SER A 169 2.36 -44.68 10.42
C SER A 169 3.77 -44.16 10.76
N GLU A 170 4.73 -44.31 9.85
CA GLU A 170 6.08 -43.76 9.99
C GLU A 170 6.06 -42.22 10.05
N VAL A 171 5.24 -41.55 9.23
CA VAL A 171 5.07 -40.09 9.30
C VAL A 171 4.49 -39.66 10.64
N GLU A 172 3.42 -40.30 11.10
CA GLU A 172 2.74 -40.02 12.37
C GLU A 172 3.68 -40.14 13.59
N ASN A 173 4.59 -41.12 13.53
CA ASN A 173 5.50 -41.46 14.62
C ASN A 173 6.92 -40.89 14.47
N SER A 174 7.20 -40.15 13.39
CA SER A 174 8.52 -39.55 13.14
C SER A 174 8.96 -38.56 14.24
N ILE A 175 8.01 -37.90 14.90
CA ILE A 175 8.27 -37.01 16.04
C ILE A 175 7.30 -37.34 17.18
N GLY A 176 7.80 -38.21 18.05
CA GLY A 176 7.08 -38.75 19.19
C GLY A 176 6.04 -39.79 18.81
N GLU A 177 5.58 -40.53 19.82
CA GLU A 177 4.68 -41.65 19.63
C GLU A 177 3.22 -41.19 19.54
N PHE A 178 2.49 -41.74 18.58
CA PHE A 178 1.06 -41.61 18.41
C PHE A 178 0.45 -42.97 18.05
N THR A 179 -0.41 -43.48 18.93
CA THR A 179 -0.86 -44.88 18.92
C THR A 179 -2.37 -45.03 18.78
N ASP A 180 -3.06 -44.08 18.16
CA ASP A 180 -4.50 -44.18 17.91
C ASP A 180 -4.74 -44.87 16.56
N PRO A 181 -5.25 -46.12 16.53
CA PRO A 181 -5.45 -46.86 15.29
C PRO A 181 -6.65 -46.36 14.48
N ASP A 182 -7.57 -45.61 15.10
CA ASP A 182 -8.82 -45.18 14.48
C ASP A 182 -8.75 -43.72 14.00
N ASN A 183 -7.69 -42.98 14.34
CA ASN A 183 -7.56 -41.57 14.01
C ASN A 183 -6.16 -41.23 13.52
N TYR A 184 -6.08 -40.27 12.60
CA TYR A 184 -4.83 -39.68 12.18
C TYR A 184 -4.61 -38.35 12.90
N ARG A 185 -3.48 -38.19 13.60
CA ARG A 185 -3.16 -37.01 14.41
C ARG A 185 -3.28 -35.73 13.60
N PHE A 186 -2.79 -35.76 12.36
CA PHE A 186 -2.71 -34.58 11.53
C PHE A 186 -3.91 -34.39 10.62
N ALA A 187 -4.91 -35.28 10.64
CA ALA A 187 -6.10 -35.19 9.82
C ALA A 187 -7.36 -35.56 10.61
N SER A 188 -7.55 -34.87 11.74
CA SER A 188 -8.75 -35.05 12.54
C SER A 188 -10.04 -34.81 11.72
N PRO A 189 -11.17 -35.47 12.07
CA PRO A 189 -12.43 -35.34 11.35
C PRO A 189 -12.91 -33.89 11.14
N ASN A 190 -12.53 -32.98 12.06
CA ASN A 190 -12.89 -31.57 12.04
C ASN A 190 -11.91 -30.69 11.21
N CYS A 191 -10.81 -31.25 10.74
CA CYS A 191 -9.71 -30.56 10.08
C CYS A 191 -9.35 -31.28 8.77
N GLY A 192 -10.39 -31.46 7.95
CA GLY A 192 -10.40 -32.29 6.75
C GLY A 192 -9.34 -31.97 5.69
N PRO A 193 -9.32 -32.79 4.63
CA PRO A 193 -8.23 -32.87 3.64
C PRO A 193 -8.01 -31.58 2.85
N GLU A 194 -9.02 -30.73 2.68
CA GLU A 194 -8.85 -29.40 2.06
C GLU A 194 -7.78 -28.55 2.75
N ARG A 195 -7.58 -28.72 4.06
CA ARG A 195 -6.54 -28.00 4.79
C ARG A 195 -5.14 -28.48 4.37
N LEU A 196 -4.98 -29.79 4.16
CA LEU A 196 -3.73 -30.38 3.71
C LEU A 196 -3.42 -29.98 2.27
N GLU A 197 -4.42 -29.96 1.40
CA GLU A 197 -4.26 -29.43 0.02
C GLU A 197 -3.82 -27.97 0.03
N ARG A 198 -4.42 -27.12 0.88
CA ARG A 198 -3.97 -25.72 1.02
C ARG A 198 -2.52 -25.62 1.51
N LEU A 199 -2.08 -26.54 2.38
CA LEU A 199 -0.71 -26.61 2.86
C LEU A 199 0.26 -27.05 1.75
N ALA A 200 -0.11 -28.07 0.96
CA ALA A 200 0.66 -28.48 -0.21
C ALA A 200 0.77 -27.35 -1.24
N ASP A 201 -0.36 -26.69 -1.55
CA ASP A 201 -0.39 -25.57 -2.49
C ASP A 201 0.48 -24.38 -2.03
N MET A 202 0.56 -24.14 -0.72
CA MET A 202 1.44 -23.13 -0.14
C MET A 202 2.91 -23.42 -0.45
N PHE A 203 3.39 -24.64 -0.19
CA PHE A 203 4.76 -25.02 -0.54
C PHE A 203 5.00 -25.03 -2.05
N GLY A 204 4.01 -25.49 -2.83
CA GLY A 204 4.06 -25.42 -4.28
C GLY A 204 4.16 -23.99 -4.82
N ARG A 205 3.49 -23.00 -4.20
CA ARG A 205 3.64 -21.57 -4.55
C ARG A 205 5.06 -21.08 -4.31
N LEU A 206 5.63 -21.37 -3.14
CA LEU A 206 7.01 -21.00 -2.79
C LEU A 206 8.01 -21.61 -3.78
N ARG A 207 7.87 -22.91 -4.08
CA ARG A 207 8.68 -23.63 -5.06
C ARG A 207 8.61 -23.00 -6.44
N ARG A 208 7.41 -22.82 -6.98
CA ARG A 208 7.20 -22.23 -8.31
C ARG A 208 7.78 -20.82 -8.40
N ALA A 209 7.67 -20.03 -7.32
CA ALA A 209 8.26 -18.70 -7.28
C ALA A 209 9.80 -18.75 -7.28
N ALA A 210 10.40 -19.70 -6.55
CA ALA A 210 11.86 -19.92 -6.56
C ALA A 210 12.37 -20.29 -7.96
N VAL A 211 11.73 -21.27 -8.61
CA VAL A 211 12.09 -21.73 -9.96
C VAL A 211 11.94 -20.60 -10.99
N ARG A 212 10.85 -19.82 -10.94
CA ARG A 212 10.68 -18.65 -11.82
C ARG A 212 11.74 -17.58 -11.62
N SER A 213 12.33 -17.51 -10.42
CA SER A 213 13.43 -16.59 -10.10
C SER A 213 14.80 -17.18 -10.46
N GLY A 214 14.84 -18.29 -11.22
CA GLY A 214 16.06 -18.94 -11.67
C GLY A 214 16.71 -19.90 -10.66
N ASN A 215 16.03 -20.23 -9.55
CA ASN A 215 16.57 -21.17 -8.57
C ASN A 215 16.38 -22.62 -9.03
N THR A 216 17.48 -23.33 -9.29
CA THR A 216 17.50 -24.75 -9.68
C THR A 216 18.07 -25.68 -8.59
N GLY A 217 18.49 -25.16 -7.43
CA GLY A 217 19.10 -25.99 -6.39
C GLY A 217 19.69 -25.25 -5.18
N GLN A 218 19.57 -23.93 -5.11
CA GLN A 218 20.00 -23.14 -3.96
C GLN A 218 18.97 -23.20 -2.84
N PHE A 219 19.46 -23.15 -1.59
CA PHE A 219 18.59 -23.05 -0.41
C PHE A 219 17.81 -21.75 -0.42
N ILE A 220 16.52 -21.84 -0.11
CA ILE A 220 15.65 -20.66 -0.01
C ILE A 220 15.79 -20.10 1.41
N LYS A 221 16.01 -18.78 1.52
CA LYS A 221 16.10 -18.07 2.81
C LYS A 221 14.73 -17.77 3.41
N GLN A 222 13.68 -17.85 2.59
CA GLN A 222 12.30 -17.75 3.04
C GLN A 222 11.79 -19.08 3.61
N SER A 223 11.18 -19.00 4.79
CA SER A 223 10.49 -20.11 5.44
C SER A 223 9.08 -19.66 5.83
N PRO A 224 8.07 -20.54 5.71
CA PRO A 224 6.74 -20.21 6.23
C PRO A 224 6.80 -19.92 7.74
N ILE A 225 5.91 -19.06 8.19
CA ILE A 225 5.84 -18.64 9.60
C ILE A 225 4.59 -19.25 10.22
N MET A 226 4.68 -19.65 11.48
CA MET A 226 3.56 -19.95 12.36
C MET A 226 3.47 -18.84 13.39
N VAL A 227 2.26 -18.30 13.59
CA VAL A 227 1.98 -17.30 14.62
C VAL A 227 1.14 -17.94 15.71
N GLY A 228 1.48 -17.68 16.96
CA GLY A 228 0.67 -18.07 18.10
C GLY A 228 0.72 -17.04 19.21
N CYS A 229 -0.24 -17.13 20.13
CA CYS A 229 -0.30 -16.26 21.29
C CYS A 229 -0.30 -17.05 22.61
N SER A 230 -0.01 -16.35 23.70
CA SER A 230 -0.11 -16.87 25.06
C SER A 230 -0.61 -15.78 26.01
N GLY A 231 -1.63 -16.12 26.80
CA GLY A 231 -2.08 -15.30 27.93
C GLY A 231 -1.18 -15.39 29.16
N LYS A 232 -0.22 -16.32 29.14
CA LYS A 232 0.87 -16.49 30.12
C LYS A 232 2.21 -16.17 29.45
N ALA A 233 3.34 -16.48 30.09
CA ALA A 233 4.65 -16.39 29.44
C ALA A 233 4.67 -17.07 28.06
N MET A 234 5.04 -16.34 27.00
CA MET A 234 5.10 -16.87 25.62
C MET A 234 5.97 -18.13 25.52
N TYR A 235 7.11 -18.16 26.22
CA TYR A 235 8.02 -19.32 26.22
C TYR A 235 7.33 -20.63 26.60
N SER A 236 6.43 -20.57 27.59
CA SER A 236 5.71 -21.76 28.05
C SER A 236 4.85 -22.40 26.95
N ARG A 237 4.41 -21.61 25.97
CA ARG A 237 3.59 -22.07 24.86
C ARG A 237 4.44 -22.50 23.67
N TYR A 238 5.40 -21.69 23.24
CA TYR A 238 6.15 -22.01 22.03
C TYR A 238 7.18 -23.13 22.21
N ALA A 239 7.59 -23.43 23.46
CA ALA A 239 8.33 -24.65 23.80
C ALA A 239 7.62 -25.92 23.32
N ALA A 240 6.28 -25.91 23.26
CA ALA A 240 5.50 -27.05 22.77
C ALA A 240 5.58 -27.27 21.25
N HIS A 241 6.13 -26.29 20.51
CA HIS A 241 6.31 -26.35 19.05
C HIS A 241 7.70 -26.82 18.63
N ILE A 242 8.58 -27.10 19.61
CA ILE A 242 9.94 -27.61 19.41
C ILE A 242 9.89 -29.16 19.49
N PRO A 243 10.31 -29.90 18.44
CA PRO A 243 10.30 -31.35 18.38
C PRO A 243 10.83 -32.03 19.65
N ASP A 244 12.03 -31.66 20.07
CA ASP A 244 12.77 -32.32 21.15
C ASP A 244 12.14 -32.13 22.54
N GLN A 245 11.30 -31.11 22.71
CA GLN A 245 10.82 -30.74 24.05
C GLN A 245 9.49 -31.38 24.42
N ARG A 246 8.56 -31.48 23.48
CA ARG A 246 7.19 -31.94 23.75
C ARG A 246 6.57 -32.78 22.64
N GLN A 247 7.39 -33.30 21.72
CA GLN A 247 6.93 -34.20 20.66
C GLN A 247 5.80 -33.59 19.83
N LEU A 248 5.72 -32.25 19.74
CA LEU A 248 4.73 -31.49 18.98
C LEU A 248 3.25 -31.77 19.36
N ARG A 249 2.95 -32.37 20.51
CA ARG A 249 1.57 -32.80 20.86
C ARG A 249 0.55 -31.66 20.91
N GLN A 250 1.01 -30.44 21.22
CA GLN A 250 0.16 -29.25 21.31
C GLN A 250 0.39 -28.26 20.17
N ALA A 251 1.19 -28.65 19.17
CA ALA A 251 1.47 -27.81 18.02
C ALA A 251 0.31 -27.85 17.01
N PRO A 252 0.08 -26.78 16.24
CA PRO A 252 -0.90 -26.81 15.16
C PRO A 252 -0.60 -27.93 14.16
N HIS A 253 -1.61 -28.66 13.69
CA HIS A 253 -1.33 -29.87 12.90
C HIS A 253 -0.57 -29.59 11.59
N ASN A 254 -0.79 -28.44 10.93
CA ASN A 254 -0.01 -28.06 9.73
C ASN A 254 1.50 -27.96 10.03
N TRP A 255 1.83 -27.37 11.18
CA TRP A 255 3.21 -27.25 11.66
C TRP A 255 3.78 -28.63 11.99
N ALA A 256 3.04 -29.41 12.78
CA ALA A 256 3.50 -30.72 13.23
C ALA A 256 3.71 -31.70 12.07
N LEU A 257 2.76 -31.82 11.14
CA LEU A 257 2.89 -32.64 9.94
C LEU A 257 4.09 -32.24 9.10
N THR A 258 4.33 -30.93 8.94
CA THR A 258 5.51 -30.45 8.19
C THR A 258 6.79 -30.89 8.86
N CYS A 259 6.93 -30.74 10.18
CA CYS A 259 8.10 -31.21 10.90
C CYS A 259 8.30 -32.72 10.72
N CYS A 260 7.24 -33.51 10.86
CA CYS A 260 7.26 -34.96 10.68
C CYS A 260 7.73 -35.39 9.29
N LEU A 261 7.17 -34.78 8.24
CA LEU A 261 7.57 -35.06 6.86
C LEU A 261 9.03 -34.66 6.59
N LEU A 262 9.49 -33.53 7.14
CA LEU A 262 10.89 -33.11 6.99
C LEU A 262 11.85 -34.09 7.68
N THR A 263 11.50 -34.60 8.86
CA THR A 263 12.27 -35.66 9.53
C THR A 263 12.28 -36.95 8.68
N GLN A 264 11.15 -37.32 8.08
CA GLN A 264 11.07 -38.48 7.17
C GLN A 264 11.92 -38.32 5.91
N MET A 265 12.07 -37.10 5.40
CA MET A 265 13.00 -36.77 4.31
C MET A 265 14.48 -36.80 4.74
N GLY A 266 14.78 -37.15 6.01
CA GLY A 266 16.13 -37.18 6.56
C GLY A 266 16.72 -35.79 6.82
N LEU A 267 15.88 -34.76 6.98
CA LEU A 267 16.32 -33.39 7.24
C LEU A 267 16.29 -33.05 8.72
N ASP A 268 17.43 -32.59 9.24
CA ASP A 268 17.54 -32.08 10.61
C ASP A 268 16.92 -30.69 10.74
N ILE A 269 15.73 -30.63 11.33
CA ILE A 269 14.97 -29.39 11.47
C ILE A 269 15.42 -28.56 12.68
N GLN A 270 15.63 -27.26 12.47
CA GLN A 270 15.81 -26.27 13.52
C GLN A 270 14.57 -25.40 13.67
N VAL A 271 14.00 -25.36 14.87
CA VAL A 271 12.88 -24.46 15.21
C VAL A 271 13.39 -23.16 15.80
N HIS A 272 13.06 -22.05 15.14
CA HIS A 272 13.33 -20.71 15.64
C HIS A 272 12.04 -20.10 16.18
N ALA A 273 11.96 -19.97 17.51
CA ALA A 273 10.81 -19.38 18.19
C ALA A 273 11.18 -18.05 18.86
N LEU A 274 10.47 -16.98 18.51
CA LEU A 274 10.74 -15.63 19.02
C LEU A 274 9.46 -14.91 19.47
N PRO A 275 9.51 -14.23 20.62
CA PRO A 275 8.54 -13.20 20.97
C PRO A 275 8.54 -12.06 19.97
N VAL A 276 7.35 -11.63 19.55
CA VAL A 276 7.17 -10.49 18.63
C VAL A 276 6.59 -9.29 19.34
N LEU A 277 5.57 -9.53 20.19
CA LEU A 277 4.81 -8.47 20.82
C LEU A 277 4.36 -8.90 22.22
N CYS A 278 4.71 -8.13 23.25
CA CYS A 278 4.14 -8.27 24.59
C CYS A 278 2.82 -7.52 24.70
N VAL A 279 1.83 -8.13 25.35
CA VAL A 279 0.53 -7.51 25.63
C VAL A 279 0.36 -7.31 27.13
N TYR A 280 -0.45 -6.34 27.51
CA TYR A 280 -0.62 -5.94 28.91
C TYR A 280 -2.04 -5.48 29.23
N ALA A 281 -2.84 -5.14 28.22
CA ALA A 281 -4.22 -4.75 28.40
C ALA A 281 -5.20 -5.80 27.85
N PRO A 282 -6.42 -5.88 28.41
CA PRO A 282 -7.49 -6.71 27.85
C PRO A 282 -7.74 -6.41 26.36
N GLY A 283 -8.08 -7.45 25.60
CA GLY A 283 -8.33 -7.35 24.15
C GLY A 283 -7.06 -7.22 23.28
N GLN A 284 -5.90 -6.89 23.84
CA GLN A 284 -4.65 -6.81 23.07
C GLN A 284 -4.16 -8.19 22.62
N LEU A 285 -4.41 -9.26 23.38
CA LEU A 285 -3.93 -10.61 23.03
C LEU A 285 -4.49 -11.07 21.69
N GLU A 286 -5.80 -10.98 21.51
CA GLU A 286 -6.45 -11.30 20.23
C GLU A 286 -6.00 -10.36 19.11
N ALA A 287 -5.99 -9.05 19.36
CA ALA A 287 -5.62 -8.07 18.35
C ALA A 287 -4.16 -8.24 17.88
N SER A 288 -3.25 -8.56 18.79
CA SER A 288 -1.84 -8.80 18.49
C SER A 288 -1.64 -10.07 17.67
N GLU A 289 -2.33 -11.16 17.99
CA GLU A 289 -2.26 -12.39 17.21
C GLU A 289 -2.77 -12.15 15.78
N GLN A 290 -3.91 -11.47 15.62
CA GLN A 290 -4.46 -11.10 14.32
C GLN A 290 -3.52 -10.21 13.51
N LEU A 291 -2.95 -9.18 14.14
CA LEU A 291 -1.99 -8.27 13.52
C LEU A 291 -0.76 -9.01 13.01
N VAL A 292 -0.10 -9.77 13.88
CA VAL A 292 1.15 -10.48 13.56
C VAL A 292 0.89 -11.56 12.51
N THR A 293 -0.22 -12.31 12.60
CA THR A 293 -0.64 -13.30 11.59
C THR A 293 -0.77 -12.66 10.21
N ALA A 294 -1.43 -11.51 10.12
CA ALA A 294 -1.64 -10.82 8.84
C ALA A 294 -0.35 -10.20 8.28
N LEU A 295 0.50 -9.61 9.13
CA LEU A 295 1.77 -9.01 8.72
C LEU A 295 2.74 -10.04 8.13
N CYS A 296 2.84 -11.22 8.75
CA CYS A 296 3.64 -12.34 8.22
C CYS A 296 3.05 -12.96 6.95
N GLY A 297 1.75 -12.80 6.72
CA GLY A 297 1.00 -13.62 5.77
C GLY A 297 0.94 -15.08 6.22
N SER A 298 0.75 -15.30 7.52
CA SER A 298 0.92 -16.58 8.21
C SER A 298 -0.23 -17.57 7.98
N PHE A 299 -1.28 -17.18 7.26
CA PHE A 299 -2.39 -18.06 6.92
C PHE A 299 -1.97 -19.13 5.91
N VAL A 300 -2.52 -20.34 6.03
CA VAL A 300 -2.24 -21.44 5.08
C VAL A 300 -2.71 -21.16 3.65
N THR A 301 -3.70 -20.29 3.48
CA THR A 301 -4.12 -19.81 2.14
C THR A 301 -3.17 -18.77 1.56
N GLN A 302 -2.24 -18.25 2.37
CA GLN A 302 -1.18 -17.31 1.99
C GLN A 302 0.16 -18.04 1.98
N ASP A 303 1.07 -17.78 2.93
CA ASP A 303 2.40 -18.39 2.93
C ASP A 303 2.86 -18.83 4.35
N GLY A 304 1.93 -19.23 5.22
CA GLY A 304 2.27 -19.70 6.57
C GLY A 304 1.42 -20.87 7.09
N TYR A 305 1.65 -21.24 8.34
CA TYR A 305 1.09 -22.48 8.90
C TYR A 305 -0.30 -22.33 9.55
N ASN A 306 -0.79 -21.11 9.80
CA ASN A 306 -2.06 -20.90 10.52
C ASN A 306 -3.26 -21.36 9.68
N GLY A 307 -3.85 -22.50 10.07
CA GLY A 307 -5.04 -23.07 9.44
C GLY A 307 -6.37 -22.58 10.06
N GLN A 308 -6.31 -21.98 11.25
CA GLN A 308 -7.45 -21.48 12.02
C GLN A 308 -7.40 -19.95 12.14
N CYS A 309 -8.56 -19.33 12.38
CA CYS A 309 -8.64 -17.87 12.52
C CYS A 309 -7.92 -17.44 13.81
N PRO A 310 -6.98 -16.48 13.74
CA PRO A 310 -6.34 -15.94 14.95
C PRO A 310 -7.35 -15.17 15.80
N GLY A 311 -7.01 -14.99 17.08
CA GLY A 311 -7.85 -14.31 18.06
C GLY A 311 -8.79 -15.25 18.82
N GLY A 312 -8.44 -16.53 18.94
CA GLY A 312 -9.23 -17.48 19.71
C GLY A 312 -9.01 -17.37 21.23
N ASN A 313 -7.81 -16.95 21.64
CA ASN A 313 -7.47 -16.79 23.05
C ASN A 313 -7.63 -15.33 23.50
N THR A 314 -8.53 -15.10 24.44
CA THR A 314 -8.81 -13.78 25.01
C THR A 314 -8.37 -13.65 26.46
N HIS A 315 -7.96 -14.76 27.09
CA HIS A 315 -7.62 -14.79 28.51
C HIS A 315 -6.20 -14.27 28.72
N LEU A 316 -6.06 -13.25 29.56
CA LEU A 316 -4.79 -12.64 29.96
C LEU A 316 -4.56 -12.90 31.45
N ASP A 317 -3.37 -13.37 31.81
CA ASP A 317 -2.95 -13.47 33.20
C ASP A 317 -2.74 -12.05 33.77
N ASN A 318 -3.55 -11.67 34.76
CA ASN A 318 -3.57 -10.32 35.32
C ASN A 318 -2.24 -9.91 35.96
N VAL A 319 -1.52 -10.85 36.58
CA VAL A 319 -0.23 -10.56 37.24
C VAL A 319 0.82 -10.27 36.18
N LEU A 320 0.92 -11.16 35.19
CA LEU A 320 1.88 -10.98 34.11
C LEU A 320 1.56 -9.78 33.21
N GLY A 321 0.28 -9.42 33.06
CA GLY A 321 -0.12 -8.20 32.35
C GLY A 321 0.37 -6.92 33.03
N SER A 322 0.34 -6.90 34.38
CA SER A 322 0.85 -5.77 35.16
C SER A 322 2.37 -5.62 35.03
N ASP A 323 3.12 -6.73 35.12
CA ASP A 323 4.57 -6.71 34.94
C ASP A 323 4.98 -6.41 33.49
N ALA A 324 4.21 -6.88 32.50
CA ALA A 324 4.41 -6.53 31.09
C ALA A 324 4.26 -5.01 30.86
N THR A 325 3.34 -4.34 31.57
CA THR A 325 3.20 -2.88 31.51
C THR A 325 4.49 -2.18 31.96
N ARG A 326 5.07 -2.61 33.09
CA ARG A 326 6.33 -2.05 33.62
C ARG A 326 7.49 -2.29 32.65
N HIS A 327 7.59 -3.50 32.11
CA HIS A 327 8.60 -3.88 31.12
C HIS A 327 8.55 -2.98 29.88
N LEU A 328 7.34 -2.77 29.34
CA LEU A 328 7.15 -1.93 28.15
C LEU A 328 7.42 -0.45 28.43
N ALA A 329 7.10 0.05 29.63
CA ALA A 329 7.41 1.42 30.02
C ALA A 329 8.93 1.71 30.02
N THR A 330 9.75 0.71 30.28
CA THR A 330 11.22 0.81 30.20
C THR A 330 11.79 0.52 28.81
N SER A 331 10.94 0.18 27.84
CA SER A 331 11.40 -0.21 26.51
C SER A 331 11.69 1.01 25.62
N HIS A 332 12.97 1.30 25.40
CA HIS A 332 13.41 2.35 24.45
C HIS A 332 12.89 2.12 23.02
N ARG A 333 12.61 0.86 22.64
CA ARG A 333 12.08 0.49 21.32
C ARG A 333 10.77 1.21 20.99
N ILE A 334 9.85 1.25 21.96
CA ILE A 334 8.51 1.82 21.75
C ILE A 334 8.63 3.34 21.58
N GLY A 335 9.37 4.01 22.48
CA GLY A 335 9.63 5.44 22.39
C GLY A 335 10.22 5.83 21.03
N ASN A 336 11.28 5.13 20.60
CA ASN A 336 11.91 5.38 19.30
C ASN A 336 10.96 5.20 18.11
N ASN A 337 10.13 4.14 18.14
CA ASN A 337 9.16 3.86 17.08
C ASN A 337 8.04 4.92 17.04
N VAL A 338 7.56 5.36 18.20
CA VAL A 338 6.53 6.41 18.32
C VAL A 338 7.08 7.75 17.86
N ASP A 339 8.28 8.15 18.31
CA ASP A 339 8.91 9.40 17.92
C ASP A 339 9.14 9.48 16.40
N ALA A 340 9.61 8.37 15.79
CA ALA A 340 9.77 8.27 14.34
C ALA A 340 8.41 8.38 13.60
N ALA A 341 7.36 7.79 14.16
CA ALA A 341 6.01 7.88 13.60
C ALA A 341 5.45 9.31 13.69
N VAL A 342 5.60 9.98 14.83
CA VAL A 342 5.16 11.37 15.03
C VAL A 342 5.90 12.33 14.10
N LYS A 343 7.23 12.21 14.01
CA LYS A 343 8.05 13.01 13.07
C LYS A 343 7.56 12.86 11.63
N MET A 344 7.30 11.62 11.20
CA MET A 344 6.80 11.37 9.85
C MET A 344 5.38 11.91 9.65
N ALA A 345 4.48 11.73 10.62
CA ALA A 345 3.12 12.24 10.54
C ALA A 345 3.12 13.77 10.40
N ASN A 346 3.94 14.48 11.17
CA ASN A 346 4.10 15.92 11.09
C ASN A 346 4.65 16.35 9.71
N ALA A 347 5.66 15.66 9.19
CA ALA A 347 6.20 15.94 7.86
C ALA A 347 5.15 15.75 6.75
N GLN A 348 4.32 14.70 6.84
CA GLN A 348 3.23 14.47 5.89
C GLN A 348 2.13 15.52 6.00
N MET A 349 1.80 15.95 7.21
CA MET A 349 0.83 17.02 7.44
C MET A 349 1.31 18.35 6.82
N GLY A 350 2.59 18.69 7.00
CA GLY A 350 3.21 19.83 6.32
C GLY A 350 3.19 19.71 4.79
N ARG A 351 3.44 18.52 4.23
CA ARG A 351 3.32 18.28 2.79
C ARG A 351 1.90 18.52 2.27
N VAL A 352 0.87 18.05 2.98
CA VAL A 352 -0.53 18.26 2.62
C VAL A 352 -0.88 19.75 2.64
N GLN A 353 -0.45 20.47 3.68
CA GLN A 353 -0.64 21.93 3.76
C GLN A 353 0.03 22.67 2.61
N ASN A 354 1.26 22.27 2.24
CA ASN A 354 1.97 22.85 1.09
C ASN A 354 1.26 22.56 -0.23
N LEU A 355 0.75 21.35 -0.45
CA LEU A 355 -0.02 21.00 -1.65
C LEU A 355 -1.33 21.81 -1.73
N GLN A 356 -2.02 22.01 -0.61
CA GLN A 356 -3.21 22.85 -0.56
C GLN A 356 -2.87 24.33 -0.88
N LYS A 357 -1.73 24.84 -0.40
CA LYS A 357 -1.25 26.19 -0.74
C LYS A 357 -0.92 26.30 -2.23
N LEU A 358 -0.23 25.32 -2.82
CA LEU A 358 0.06 25.28 -4.25
C LEU A 358 -1.22 25.25 -5.08
N ALA A 359 -2.23 24.45 -4.70
CA ALA A 359 -3.51 24.42 -5.40
C ALA A 359 -4.23 25.78 -5.36
N ARG A 360 -4.15 26.52 -4.24
CA ARG A 360 -4.70 27.89 -4.15
C ARG A 360 -3.93 28.88 -5.02
N LEU A 361 -2.60 28.81 -5.02
CA LEU A 361 -1.75 29.67 -5.85
C LEU A 361 -1.97 29.39 -7.34
N GLN A 362 -2.13 28.12 -7.73
CA GLN A 362 -2.46 27.76 -9.11
C GLN A 362 -3.80 28.37 -9.53
N LYS A 363 -4.82 28.25 -8.68
CA LYS A 363 -6.11 28.89 -8.95
C LYS A 363 -5.99 30.41 -9.09
N GLN A 364 -5.23 31.06 -8.21
CA GLN A 364 -4.98 32.51 -8.31
C GLN A 364 -4.24 32.89 -9.60
N LEU A 365 -3.28 32.06 -10.03
CA LEU A 365 -2.58 32.25 -11.29
C LEU A 365 -3.54 32.12 -12.49
N ASP A 366 -4.41 31.11 -12.48
CA ASP A 366 -5.41 30.89 -13.52
C ASP A 366 -6.39 32.08 -13.58
N ASP A 367 -6.84 32.58 -12.42
CA ASP A 367 -7.71 33.76 -12.31
C ASP A 367 -7.01 35.03 -12.85
N LEU A 368 -5.73 35.23 -12.54
CA LEU A 368 -4.93 36.36 -13.04
C LEU A 368 -4.71 36.27 -14.57
N GLN A 369 -4.44 35.08 -15.11
CA GLN A 369 -4.33 34.86 -16.55
C GLN A 369 -5.64 35.16 -17.29
N LEU A 370 -6.78 34.87 -16.66
CA LEU A 370 -8.09 35.23 -17.20
C LEU A 370 -8.30 36.75 -17.19
N GLN A 371 -7.88 37.43 -16.12
CA GLN A 371 -7.92 38.90 -16.04
C GLN A 371 -7.01 39.57 -17.08
N GLU A 372 -5.80 39.06 -17.27
CA GLU A 372 -4.85 39.56 -18.28
C GLU A 372 -5.44 39.47 -19.70
N LYS A 373 -6.08 38.34 -20.04
CA LYS A 373 -6.82 38.21 -21.31
C LYS A 373 -7.94 39.24 -21.44
N GLY A 374 -8.65 39.51 -20.35
CA GLY A 374 -9.68 40.55 -20.30
C GLY A 374 -9.10 41.95 -20.56
N VAL A 375 -7.98 42.29 -19.93
CA VAL A 375 -7.27 43.56 -20.14
C VAL A 375 -6.80 43.70 -21.60
N GLU A 376 -6.21 42.65 -22.18
CA GLU A 376 -5.78 42.67 -23.58
C GLU A 376 -6.98 42.84 -24.54
N SER A 377 -8.14 42.26 -24.21
CA SER A 377 -9.37 42.44 -25.00
C SER A 377 -9.89 43.87 -24.91
N CYS A 378 -9.86 44.50 -23.74
CA CYS A 378 -10.17 45.93 -23.58
C CYS A 378 -9.20 46.83 -24.36
N ARG A 379 -7.91 46.47 -24.41
CA ARG A 379 -6.91 47.21 -25.18
C ARG A 379 -7.24 47.21 -26.68
N GLN A 380 -7.60 46.06 -27.24
CA GLN A 380 -8.03 45.94 -28.64
C GLN A 380 -9.31 46.74 -28.93
N ILE A 381 -10.25 46.79 -27.99
CA ILE A 381 -11.45 47.64 -28.11
C ILE A 381 -11.06 49.12 -28.15
N ASN A 382 -10.19 49.57 -27.24
CA ASN A 382 -9.73 50.97 -27.24
C ASN A 382 -8.99 51.33 -28.54
N GLU A 383 -8.11 50.46 -29.05
CA GLU A 383 -7.46 50.66 -30.35
C GLU A 383 -8.48 50.80 -31.50
N THR A 384 -9.60 50.05 -31.43
CA THR A 384 -10.70 50.14 -32.40
C THR A 384 -11.51 51.43 -32.24
N VAL A 385 -11.77 51.86 -31.01
CA VAL A 385 -12.46 53.14 -30.71
C VAL A 385 -11.61 54.32 -31.17
N ASP A 386 -10.31 54.33 -30.89
CA ASP A 386 -9.38 55.37 -31.33
C ASP A 386 -9.32 55.46 -32.87
N LEU A 387 -9.45 54.33 -33.57
CA LEU A 387 -9.52 54.32 -35.03
C LEU A 387 -10.84 54.94 -35.52
N ALA A 388 -11.96 54.56 -34.92
CA ALA A 388 -13.28 55.11 -35.26
C ALA A 388 -13.37 56.62 -34.96
N GLU A 389 -12.77 57.11 -33.87
CA GLU A 389 -12.70 58.54 -33.56
C GLU A 389 -11.90 59.31 -34.61
N ARG A 390 -10.79 58.74 -35.10
CA ARG A 390 -10.00 59.34 -36.19
C ARG A 390 -10.80 59.40 -37.49
N GLU A 391 -11.50 58.33 -37.85
CA GLU A 391 -12.37 58.31 -39.03
C GLU A 391 -13.52 59.33 -38.93
N LEU A 392 -14.15 59.42 -37.75
CA LEU A 392 -15.21 60.40 -37.50
C LEU A 392 -14.67 61.83 -37.59
N THR A 393 -13.49 62.10 -37.04
CA THR A 393 -12.83 63.41 -37.12
C THR A 393 -12.55 63.78 -38.58
N GLN A 394 -12.02 62.84 -39.38
CA GLN A 394 -11.81 63.05 -40.82
C GLN A 394 -13.11 63.34 -41.56
N MET A 395 -14.20 62.61 -41.26
CA MET A 395 -15.51 62.90 -41.84
C MET A 395 -16.04 64.27 -41.45
N VAL A 396 -15.90 64.66 -40.18
CA VAL A 396 -16.31 65.99 -39.71
C VAL A 396 -15.54 67.09 -40.43
N ASP A 397 -14.23 66.94 -40.60
CA ASP A 397 -13.41 67.91 -41.32
C ASP A 397 -13.80 67.95 -42.81
N TYR A 398 -14.03 66.80 -43.44
CA TYR A 398 -14.59 66.73 -44.80
C TYR A 398 -15.93 67.47 -44.93
N PHE A 399 -16.85 67.32 -43.96
CA PHE A 399 -18.12 68.04 -43.97
C PHE A 399 -17.94 69.54 -43.74
N LYS A 400 -17.01 69.98 -42.90
CA LYS A 400 -16.70 71.41 -42.72
C LYS A 400 -16.15 72.02 -44.01
N ASP A 401 -15.27 71.31 -44.70
CA ASP A 401 -14.74 71.76 -45.99
C ASP A 401 -15.88 71.89 -47.00
N GLY A 402 -16.79 70.91 -47.07
CA GLY A 402 -17.98 70.95 -47.90
C GLY A 402 -18.92 72.12 -47.56
N ILE A 403 -19.18 72.38 -46.27
CA ILE A 403 -19.98 73.54 -45.84
C ILE A 403 -19.32 74.85 -46.29
N THR A 404 -18.00 74.97 -46.14
CA THR A 404 -17.25 76.16 -46.56
C THR A 404 -17.35 76.38 -48.08
N GLU A 405 -17.30 75.30 -48.85
CA GLU A 405 -17.52 75.34 -50.31
C GLU A 405 -18.95 75.77 -50.65
N TYR A 406 -19.96 75.27 -49.93
CA TYR A 406 -21.36 75.68 -50.09
C TYR A 406 -21.58 77.15 -49.73
N ASP A 407 -20.99 77.64 -48.64
CA ASP A 407 -21.07 79.05 -48.23
C ASP A 407 -20.47 79.96 -49.32
N LEU A 408 -19.38 79.54 -49.97
CA LEU A 408 -18.77 80.27 -51.09
C LEU A 408 -19.70 80.30 -52.32
N VAL A 409 -20.35 79.17 -52.62
CA VAL A 409 -21.34 79.08 -53.71
C VAL A 409 -22.54 79.98 -53.41
N GLU A 410 -23.06 79.97 -52.18
CA GLU A 410 -24.16 80.84 -51.75
C GLU A 410 -23.77 82.32 -51.89
N GLN A 411 -22.57 82.70 -51.46
CA GLN A 411 -22.06 84.06 -51.61
C GLN A 411 -21.99 84.48 -53.09
N THR A 412 -21.48 83.60 -53.96
CA THR A 412 -21.41 83.84 -55.41
C THR A 412 -22.80 84.02 -56.02
N LEU A 413 -23.76 83.15 -55.66
CA LEU A 413 -25.17 83.26 -56.08
C LEU A 413 -25.79 84.57 -55.59
N HIS A 414 -25.49 85.01 -54.37
CA HIS A 414 -25.98 86.27 -53.84
C HIS A 414 -25.45 87.46 -54.64
N GLU A 415 -24.16 87.45 -54.99
CA GLU A 415 -23.54 88.46 -55.87
C GLU A 415 -24.19 88.47 -57.27
N ASP A 416 -24.42 87.29 -57.86
CA ASP A 416 -25.12 87.16 -59.15
C ASP A 416 -26.56 87.69 -59.09
N ILE A 417 -27.31 87.38 -58.02
CA ILE A 417 -28.66 87.92 -57.82
C ILE A 417 -28.64 89.44 -57.74
N GLN A 418 -27.70 90.03 -56.99
CA GLN A 418 -27.56 91.49 -56.91
C GLN A 418 -27.22 92.11 -58.27
N LEU A 419 -26.35 91.45 -59.06
CA LEU A 419 -26.03 91.85 -60.42
C LEU A 419 -27.28 91.78 -61.32
N TYR A 420 -28.04 90.69 -61.27
CA TYR A 420 -29.29 90.52 -62.00
C TYR A 420 -30.34 91.56 -61.63
N ASP A 421 -30.50 91.89 -60.35
CA ASP A 421 -31.41 92.95 -59.89
C ASP A 421 -30.94 94.33 -60.36
N GLY A 422 -29.62 94.57 -60.39
CA GLY A 422 -29.03 95.77 -60.98
C GLY A 422 -29.33 95.88 -62.47
N LEU A 423 -29.10 94.81 -63.23
CA LEU A 423 -29.45 94.71 -64.65
C LEU A 423 -30.96 94.87 -64.86
N ARG A 424 -31.81 94.27 -64.03
CA ARG A 424 -33.26 94.43 -64.09
C ARG A 424 -33.69 95.87 -63.83
N LYS A 425 -33.02 96.63 -62.97
CA LYS A 425 -33.28 98.08 -62.79
C LYS A 425 -32.86 98.92 -64.00
N ILE A 426 -31.81 98.51 -64.72
CA ILE A 426 -31.33 99.17 -65.93
C ILE A 426 -32.23 98.85 -67.13
N PHE A 427 -32.50 97.56 -67.36
CA PHE A 427 -33.23 97.05 -68.52
C PHE A 427 -34.74 96.95 -68.32
N GLY A 428 -35.24 96.90 -67.08
CA GLY A 428 -36.68 96.93 -66.75
C GLY A 428 -37.35 98.29 -66.94
N LYS A 429 -36.61 99.31 -67.37
CA LYS A 429 -37.13 100.59 -67.87
C LYS A 429 -37.18 100.67 -69.40
N LEU A 430 -36.73 99.63 -70.10
CA LEU A 430 -36.98 99.51 -71.54
C LEU A 430 -38.37 98.92 -71.73
N ASP A 431 -39.31 99.81 -72.05
CA ASP A 431 -40.60 99.46 -72.61
C ASP A 431 -40.37 98.85 -74.01
N PHE A 432 -40.17 97.54 -74.05
CA PHE A 432 -40.29 96.79 -75.29
C PHE A 432 -41.77 96.57 -75.55
N GLY A 433 -42.37 97.57 -76.19
CA GLY A 433 -43.71 97.47 -76.73
C GLY A 433 -43.89 96.22 -77.60
N ASP A 434 -45.08 95.65 -77.49
CA ASP A 434 -45.73 94.70 -78.39
C ASP A 434 -44.84 93.87 -79.31
N THR A 435 -44.79 92.56 -79.07
CA THR A 435 -44.89 91.62 -80.19
C THR A 435 -45.63 90.37 -79.80
N GLN A 436 -46.76 90.22 -80.47
CA GLN A 436 -47.64 89.06 -80.47
C GLN A 436 -46.91 87.75 -80.82
N ALA A 437 -47.53 86.69 -80.30
CA ALA A 437 -47.82 85.44 -80.98
C ALA A 437 -46.71 84.37 -81.08
N SER A 438 -47.19 83.19 -80.68
CA SER A 438 -47.27 81.98 -81.51
C SER A 438 -46.33 80.84 -81.15
N LYS A 439 -46.99 79.80 -80.62
CA LYS A 439 -46.79 78.37 -80.94
C LYS A 439 -45.49 77.75 -80.40
N LYS A 440 -45.40 76.45 -80.16
CA LYS A 440 -46.26 75.27 -80.06
C LYS A 440 -45.22 74.14 -80.01
N ALA A 441 -45.53 73.07 -79.30
CA ALA A 441 -44.97 71.72 -79.48
C ALA A 441 -43.52 71.43 -79.01
N ARG A 442 -43.41 70.50 -78.04
CA ARG A 442 -43.13 69.04 -78.22
C ARG A 442 -41.94 68.52 -77.38
N LEU A 443 -42.21 67.39 -76.71
CA LEU A 443 -41.33 66.24 -76.42
C LEU A 443 -40.20 66.52 -75.38
N HIS A 444 -39.89 65.66 -74.41
CA HIS A 444 -40.04 64.22 -74.28
C HIS A 444 -40.06 63.82 -72.80
#